data_AF-A0A4Y9U757-F1
#
_entry.id   AF-A0A4Y9U757-F1
#
_cell.length_a   1.000
_cell.length_b   1.000
_cell.length_c   1.000
_cell.angle_alpha   90.00
_cell.angle_beta   90.00
_cell.angle_gamma   90.00
#
_symmetry.space_group_name_H-M   'P 1'
#
loop_
_entity.id
_entity.type
_entity.pdbx_description
1 polymer ?
#
loop_
_entity_poly.entity_id
_entity_poly.type
_entity_poly.pdbx_seq_one_letter_code
_entity_poly.pdbx_strand_id
1 'polypeptide(L)'
;MGRLAALKNREQQFVIDDEAVVLGVDGASDFNALHSRKQDAEVQLYAFDILALGGEDLRQLPLTMRKTNLARLLRGRPDGIFLAPFESGDIGPDLFKAAFGMGLEGLVSKRRDRRYIAGRTKEWIKVKTRTHPAMSREF
;
A
#
# COMPACT_ATOMS: atom_id res chain seq x y z
N MET A 1 5.78 20.34 -16.13
CA MET A 1 7.03 19.57 -16.41
C MET A 1 7.08 18.34 -15.50
N GLY A 2 6.27 17.31 -15.80
CA GLY A 2 6.23 16.06 -15.05
C GLY A 2 7.13 15.02 -15.72
N ARG A 3 8.38 14.90 -15.27
CA ARG A 3 9.29 13.85 -15.73
C ARG A 3 9.34 12.78 -14.64
N LEU A 4 8.40 11.84 -14.75
CA LEU A 4 8.31 10.52 -14.10
C LEU A 4 9.31 10.28 -12.96
N ALA A 5 8.81 10.25 -11.74
CA ALA A 5 9.52 9.75 -10.55
C ALA A 5 10.20 8.39 -10.76
N ALA A 6 9.60 7.54 -11.60
CA ALA A 6 10.13 6.24 -11.99
C ALA A 6 11.50 6.32 -12.68
N LEU A 7 11.84 7.43 -13.36
CA LEU A 7 13.09 7.59 -14.12
C LEU A 7 14.33 7.88 -13.27
N LYS A 8 14.18 8.09 -11.95
CA LYS A 8 15.31 8.29 -11.02
C LYS A 8 15.64 7.05 -10.18
N ASN A 9 15.13 5.88 -10.56
CA ASN A 9 15.50 4.64 -9.89
C ASN A 9 16.82 4.09 -10.44
N ARG A 10 17.81 3.86 -9.58
CA ARG A 10 19.03 3.11 -9.97
C ARG A 10 18.67 1.70 -10.44
N GLU A 11 17.64 1.13 -9.82
CA GLU A 11 17.09 -0.17 -10.18
C GLU A 11 16.05 0.04 -11.29
N GLN A 12 16.40 -0.35 -12.50
CA GLN A 12 15.55 -0.15 -13.69
C GLN A 12 14.45 -1.21 -13.83
N GLN A 13 14.57 -2.33 -13.10
CA GLN A 13 13.62 -3.43 -13.13
C GLN A 13 13.16 -3.76 -11.72
N PHE A 14 11.87 -3.54 -11.47
CA PHE A 14 11.23 -3.94 -10.21
C PHE A 14 9.74 -4.16 -10.44
N VAL A 15 9.13 -4.92 -9.55
CA VAL A 15 7.67 -5.08 -9.47
C VAL A 15 7.27 -4.79 -8.04
N ILE A 16 6.37 -3.83 -7.85
CA ILE A 16 5.77 -3.49 -6.56
C ILE A 16 4.29 -3.84 -6.56
N ASP A 17 3.75 -4.01 -5.36
CA ASP A 17 2.32 -4.12 -5.11
C ASP A 17 1.89 -2.88 -4.31
N ASP A 18 0.88 -2.17 -4.80
CA ASP A 18 0.51 -0.83 -4.36
C ASP A 18 -1.00 -0.59 -4.41
N GLU A 19 -1.43 0.49 -3.77
CA GLU A 19 -2.79 1.00 -3.86
C GLU A 19 -2.78 2.37 -4.53
N ALA A 20 -3.46 2.49 -5.67
CA ALA A 20 -3.72 3.77 -6.31
C ALA A 20 -4.83 4.50 -5.54
N VAL A 21 -4.59 5.76 -5.19
CA VAL A 21 -5.52 6.57 -4.41
C VAL A 21 -5.60 7.99 -4.98
N VAL A 22 -6.78 8.58 -4.85
CA VAL A 22 -6.95 10.04 -4.86
C VAL A 22 -7.26 10.43 -3.42
N LEU A 23 -6.59 11.44 -2.88
CA LEU A 23 -6.80 11.88 -1.50
C LEU A 23 -7.75 13.08 -1.49
N GLY A 24 -8.77 13.01 -0.63
CA GLY A 24 -9.64 14.14 -0.31
C GLY A 24 -8.91 15.21 0.49
N VAL A 25 -9.61 16.32 0.76
CA VAL A 25 -9.07 17.46 1.55
C VAL A 25 -8.72 17.10 2.99
N ASP A 26 -9.32 16.03 3.51
CA ASP A 26 -9.08 15.45 4.83
C ASP A 26 -7.94 14.43 4.84
N GLY A 27 -7.32 14.16 3.68
CA GLY A 27 -6.28 13.15 3.50
C GLY A 27 -6.80 11.71 3.41
N ALA A 28 -8.13 11.50 3.42
CA ALA A 28 -8.71 10.17 3.25
C ALA A 28 -8.80 9.79 1.77
N SER A 29 -8.74 8.50 1.46
CA SER A 29 -8.86 8.00 0.09
C SER A 29 -10.28 8.19 -0.45
N ASP A 30 -10.44 8.93 -1.54
CA ASP A 30 -11.69 9.07 -2.28
C ASP A 30 -11.77 8.07 -3.44
N PHE A 31 -12.49 6.98 -3.17
CA PHE A 31 -12.74 5.92 -4.14
C PHE A 31 -13.51 6.42 -5.37
N ASN A 32 -14.49 7.31 -5.19
CA ASN A 32 -15.32 7.78 -6.30
C ASN A 32 -14.52 8.71 -7.21
N ALA A 33 -13.69 9.58 -6.64
CA ALA A 33 -12.78 10.43 -7.40
C ALA A 33 -11.85 9.58 -8.28
N LEU A 34 -11.20 8.56 -7.69
CA LEU A 34 -10.36 7.62 -8.43
C LEU A 34 -11.14 6.87 -9.52
N HIS A 35 -12.30 6.30 -9.18
CA HIS A 35 -13.11 5.52 -10.12
C HIS A 35 -13.65 6.37 -11.28
N SER A 36 -13.92 7.65 -11.05
CA SER A 36 -14.42 8.56 -12.08
C SER A 36 -13.42 8.86 -13.19
N ARG A 37 -12.12 8.61 -12.96
CA ARG A 37 -11.00 8.93 -13.87
C ARG A 37 -10.86 10.42 -14.23
N LYS A 38 -11.59 11.32 -13.56
CA LYS A 38 -11.56 12.77 -13.82
C LYS A 38 -10.34 13.47 -13.22
N GLN A 39 -9.70 12.84 -12.24
CA GLN A 39 -8.57 13.38 -11.48
C GLN A 39 -7.31 12.49 -11.62
N ASP A 40 -7.11 11.88 -12.79
CA ASP A 40 -5.99 10.95 -13.03
C ASP A 40 -4.61 11.58 -12.74
N ALA A 41 -4.47 12.91 -12.88
CA ALA A 41 -3.25 13.64 -12.58
C ALA A 41 -2.95 13.77 -11.07
N GLU A 42 -3.95 13.52 -10.21
CA GLU A 42 -3.84 13.59 -8.74
C GLU A 42 -3.64 12.21 -8.09
N VAL A 43 -3.66 11.15 -8.91
CA VAL A 43 -3.48 9.78 -8.44
C VAL A 43 -2.09 9.59 -7.88
N GLN A 44 -2.03 9.05 -6.67
CA GLN A 44 -0.82 8.67 -5.96
C GLN A 44 -0.81 7.16 -5.75
N LEU A 45 0.37 6.55 -5.74
CA LEU A 45 0.53 5.13 -5.44
C LEU A 45 1.10 4.94 -4.04
N TYR A 46 0.46 4.11 -3.23
CA TYR A 46 0.94 3.72 -1.91
C TYR A 46 1.43 2.27 -1.95
N ALA A 47 2.72 2.11 -2.19
CA ALA A 47 3.36 0.81 -2.31
C ALA A 47 3.48 0.11 -0.95
N PHE A 48 3.00 -1.12 -0.85
CA PHE A 48 3.00 -1.90 0.38
C PHE A 48 3.78 -3.21 0.31
N ASP A 49 4.18 -3.68 -0.87
CA ASP A 49 5.07 -4.85 -1.04
C ASP A 49 5.97 -4.70 -2.28
N ILE A 50 7.02 -5.52 -2.36
CA ILE A 50 7.89 -5.65 -3.52
C ILE A 50 8.01 -7.12 -3.91
N LEU A 51 7.74 -7.42 -5.18
CA LEU A 51 7.66 -8.78 -5.70
C LEU A 51 8.91 -9.16 -6.49
N ALA A 52 9.56 -8.19 -7.14
CA ALA A 52 10.80 -8.40 -7.85
C ALA A 52 11.70 -7.16 -7.80
N LEU A 53 13.02 -7.36 -7.83
CA LEU A 53 14.02 -6.30 -7.86
C LEU A 53 15.26 -6.76 -8.63
N GLY A 54 15.70 -5.99 -9.61
CA GLY A 54 16.90 -6.31 -10.39
C GLY A 54 16.81 -7.64 -11.16
N GLY A 55 15.59 -8.07 -11.51
CA GLY A 55 15.34 -9.37 -12.16
C GLY A 55 15.20 -10.55 -11.20
N GLU A 56 15.42 -10.37 -9.90
CA GLU A 56 15.22 -11.41 -8.90
C GLU A 56 13.76 -11.44 -8.40
N ASP A 57 13.20 -12.64 -8.28
CA ASP A 57 11.89 -12.86 -7.66
C ASP A 57 12.01 -12.86 -6.14
N LEU A 58 11.44 -11.83 -5.50
CA LEU A 58 11.47 -11.64 -4.05
C LEU A 58 10.28 -12.29 -3.33
N ARG A 59 9.32 -12.87 -4.05
CA ARG A 59 8.08 -13.42 -3.46
C ARG A 59 8.35 -14.52 -2.45
N GLN A 60 9.43 -15.28 -2.58
CA GLN A 60 9.80 -16.34 -1.63
C GLN A 60 10.37 -15.80 -0.29
N LEU A 61 10.81 -14.53 -0.25
CA LEU A 61 11.35 -13.94 0.97
C LEU A 61 10.24 -13.66 1.99
N PRO A 62 10.55 -13.66 3.30
CA PRO A 62 9.66 -13.14 4.34
C PRO A 62 9.24 -11.69 4.09
N LEU A 63 8.03 -11.32 4.52
CA LEU A 63 7.49 -9.95 4.36
C LEU A 63 8.42 -8.88 4.93
N THR A 64 9.12 -9.14 6.05
CA THR A 64 10.10 -8.19 6.60
C THR A 64 11.19 -7.82 5.61
N MET A 65 11.78 -8.83 4.97
CA MET A 65 12.84 -8.61 3.99
C MET A 65 12.31 -7.87 2.76
N ARG A 66 11.08 -8.18 2.32
CA ARG A 66 10.44 -7.45 1.22
C ARG A 66 10.19 -5.98 1.60
N LYS A 67 9.65 -5.71 2.79
CA LYS A 67 9.47 -4.34 3.34
C LYS A 67 10.78 -3.57 3.42
N THR A 68 11.87 -4.19 3.89
CA THR A 68 13.20 -3.57 3.91
C THR A 68 13.69 -3.21 2.50
N ASN A 69 13.51 -4.11 1.53
CA ASN A 69 13.87 -3.84 0.14
C ASN A 69 13.03 -2.73 -0.48
N LEU A 70 11.72 -2.72 -0.25
CA LEU A 70 10.83 -1.67 -0.72
C LEU A 70 11.19 -0.31 -0.12
N ALA A 71 11.46 -0.23 1.18
CA ALA A 71 11.88 1.01 1.83
C ALA A 71 13.24 1.51 1.30
N ARG A 72 14.16 0.60 0.99
CA ARG A 72 15.43 0.95 0.33
C ARG A 72 15.20 1.44 -1.10
N LEU A 73 14.31 0.80 -1.85
CA LEU A 73 13.92 1.21 -3.19
C LEU A 73 13.37 2.64 -3.17
N LEU A 74 12.44 2.96 -2.27
CA LEU A 74 11.74 4.25 -2.26
C LEU A 74 12.45 5.37 -1.47
N ARG A 75 13.61 5.09 -0.87
CA ARG A 75 14.31 6.06 0.00
C ARG A 75 14.70 7.35 -0.75
N GLY A 76 14.32 8.50 -0.20
CA GLY A 76 14.72 9.82 -0.69
C GLY A 76 14.05 10.22 -2.01
N ARG A 77 12.87 9.66 -2.31
CA ARG A 77 12.14 9.92 -3.56
C ARG A 77 10.77 10.51 -3.28
N PRO A 78 10.51 11.77 -3.70
CA PRO A 78 9.29 12.47 -3.32
C PRO A 78 8.12 12.38 -4.31
N ASP A 79 8.24 11.73 -5.47
CA ASP A 79 7.24 11.96 -6.53
C ASP A 79 6.35 10.71 -6.79
N GLY A 80 5.05 10.84 -6.51
CA GLY A 80 3.97 9.95 -7.01
C GLY A 80 3.87 8.53 -6.45
N ILE A 81 4.95 7.95 -5.90
CA ILE A 81 4.95 6.63 -5.26
C ILE A 81 5.49 6.74 -3.84
N PHE A 82 4.63 6.42 -2.87
CA PHE A 82 4.91 6.51 -1.46
C PHE A 82 4.99 5.12 -0.84
N LEU A 83 5.77 4.99 0.23
CA LEU A 83 5.72 3.78 1.06
C LEU A 83 4.45 3.84 1.91
N ALA A 84 3.58 2.83 1.77
CA ALA A 84 2.41 2.70 2.61
C ALA A 84 2.82 2.62 4.09
N PRO A 85 2.27 3.48 4.98
CA PRO A 85 2.54 3.41 6.41
C PRO A 85 2.19 2.03 6.97
N PHE A 86 3.02 1.53 7.88
CA PHE A 86 2.78 0.27 8.56
C PHE A 86 3.41 0.28 9.94
N GLU A 87 2.77 -0.43 10.87
CA GLU A 87 3.32 -0.72 12.19
C GLU A 87 3.81 -2.16 12.25
N SER A 88 4.78 -2.41 13.14
CA SER A 88 5.34 -3.75 13.35
C SER A 88 5.24 -4.15 14.82
N GLY A 89 5.09 -5.45 15.07
CA GLY A 89 4.93 -6.00 16.43
C GLY A 89 3.60 -6.73 16.59
N ASP A 90 3.25 -7.05 17.84
CA ASP A 90 1.94 -7.60 18.16
C ASP A 90 0.91 -6.48 18.08
N ILE A 91 0.26 -6.40 16.91
CA ILE A 91 -0.73 -5.38 16.62
C ILE A 91 -2.04 -5.79 17.32
N GLY A 92 -2.35 -5.08 18.40
CA GLY A 92 -3.56 -5.27 19.19
C GLY A 92 -4.75 -4.40 18.73
N PRO A 93 -5.87 -4.46 19.48
CA PRO A 93 -7.07 -3.67 19.22
C PRO A 93 -6.85 -2.15 19.14
N ASP A 94 -5.77 -1.64 19.76
CA ASP A 94 -5.53 -0.19 19.84
C ASP A 94 -5.09 0.41 18.51
N LEU A 95 -4.31 -0.32 17.68
CA LEU A 95 -4.01 0.17 16.33
C LEU A 95 -5.28 0.22 15.48
N PHE A 96 -6.16 -0.76 15.64
CA PHE A 96 -7.46 -0.75 14.96
C PHE A 96 -8.34 0.42 15.42
N LYS A 97 -8.38 0.74 16.72
CA LYS A 97 -9.08 1.92 17.24
C LYS A 97 -8.47 3.22 16.71
N ALA A 98 -7.14 3.30 16.58
CA ALA A 98 -6.46 4.46 16.02
C ALA A 98 -6.83 4.65 14.54
N ALA A 99 -6.75 3.59 13.73
CA ALA A 99 -7.18 3.61 12.33
C ALA A 99 -8.66 4.02 12.19
N PHE A 100 -9.52 3.51 13.07
CA PHE A 100 -10.92 3.92 13.16
C PHE A 100 -11.09 5.42 13.47
N GLY A 101 -10.36 5.93 14.47
CA GLY A 101 -10.40 7.36 14.84
C GLY A 101 -9.87 8.29 13.75
N MET A 102 -9.02 7.79 12.86
CA MET A 102 -8.53 8.50 11.66
C MET A 102 -9.50 8.42 10.47
N GLY A 103 -10.65 7.74 10.61
CA GLY A 103 -11.62 7.59 9.52
C GLY A 103 -11.20 6.63 8.42
N LEU A 104 -10.15 5.81 8.62
CA LEU A 104 -9.69 4.85 7.63
C LEU A 104 -10.71 3.71 7.44
N GLU A 105 -10.73 3.11 6.24
CA GLU A 105 -11.59 1.95 5.94
C GLU A 105 -11.35 0.80 6.92
N GLY A 106 -10.09 0.61 7.34
CA GLY A 106 -9.68 -0.45 8.24
C GLY A 106 -8.19 -0.73 8.16
N LEU A 107 -7.80 -1.96 8.49
CA LEU A 107 -6.43 -2.43 8.51
C LEU A 107 -6.26 -3.71 7.71
N VAL A 108 -5.05 -3.91 7.16
CA VAL A 108 -4.62 -5.17 6.57
C VAL A 108 -3.44 -5.71 7.37
N SER A 109 -3.69 -6.74 8.16
CA SER A 109 -2.65 -7.45 8.92
C SER A 109 -2.00 -8.50 8.04
N LYS A 110 -0.67 -8.50 7.95
CA LYS A 110 0.10 -9.42 7.12
C LYS A 110 1.11 -10.19 7.99
N ARG A 111 1.17 -11.51 7.83
CA ARG A 111 2.14 -12.36 8.56
C ARG A 111 3.57 -12.02 8.16
N ARG A 112 4.35 -11.65 9.16
CA ARG A 112 5.67 -11.02 9.02
C ARG A 112 6.74 -11.95 8.41
N ASP A 113 6.67 -13.22 8.76
CA ASP A 113 7.61 -14.28 8.42
C ASP A 113 7.21 -15.07 7.15
N ARG A 114 6.16 -14.63 6.45
CA ARG A 114 5.57 -15.38 5.33
C ARG A 114 5.93 -14.80 3.97
N ARG A 115 6.07 -15.72 3.02
CA ARG A 115 6.23 -15.43 1.60
C ARG A 115 4.97 -14.77 1.01
N TYR A 116 5.12 -14.12 -0.14
CA TYR A 116 3.99 -13.59 -0.88
C TYR A 116 3.22 -14.75 -1.55
N ILE A 117 1.89 -14.75 -1.42
CA ILE A 117 1.00 -15.73 -2.05
C ILE A 117 -0.02 -14.94 -2.85
N ALA A 118 -0.03 -15.14 -4.16
CA ALA A 118 -1.02 -14.53 -5.04
C ALA A 118 -2.42 -15.09 -4.76
N GLY A 119 -3.44 -14.25 -4.88
CA GLY A 119 -4.83 -14.63 -4.64
C GLY A 119 -5.21 -14.67 -3.15
N ARG A 120 -6.35 -15.31 -2.85
CA ARG A 120 -6.91 -15.31 -1.50
C ARG A 120 -6.05 -16.18 -0.56
N THR A 121 -5.59 -15.58 0.53
CA THR A 121 -4.73 -16.23 1.52
C THR A 121 -5.15 -15.89 2.95
N LYS A 122 -4.81 -16.75 3.90
CA LYS A 122 -4.98 -16.49 5.34
C LYS A 122 -3.81 -15.69 5.94
N GLU A 123 -2.75 -15.50 5.17
CA GLU A 123 -1.57 -14.75 5.62
C GLU A 123 -1.83 -13.24 5.66
N TRP A 124 -2.87 -12.78 4.96
CA TRP A 124 -3.32 -11.39 4.92
C TRP A 124 -4.78 -11.35 5.40
N ILE A 125 -5.03 -10.56 6.44
CA ILE A 125 -6.35 -10.43 7.04
C ILE A 125 -6.75 -8.96 6.96
N LYS A 126 -7.80 -8.67 6.19
CA LYS A 126 -8.42 -7.35 6.15
C LYS A 126 -9.50 -7.27 7.23
N VAL A 127 -9.41 -6.28 8.10
CA VAL A 127 -10.43 -5.95 9.09
C VAL A 127 -10.95 -4.56 8.77
N LYS A 128 -12.25 -4.43 8.54
CA LYS A 128 -12.90 -3.17 8.16
C LYS A 128 -13.69 -2.57 9.32
N THR A 129 -13.77 -1.26 9.32
CA THR A 129 -14.68 -0.49 10.18
C THR A 129 -16.12 -0.69 9.72
N ARG A 130 -17.01 -1.17 10.61
CA ARG A 130 -18.43 -1.46 10.28
C ARG A 130 -19.22 -0.27 9.77
N THR A 131 -18.92 0.93 10.24
CA THR A 131 -19.64 2.17 9.89
C THR A 131 -19.06 2.86 8.66
N HIS A 132 -17.94 2.39 8.11
CA HIS A 132 -17.29 3.03 6.98
C HIS A 132 -18.09 2.74 5.68
N PRO A 133 -18.27 3.72 4.77
CA PRO A 133 -19.05 3.54 3.53
C PRO A 133 -18.58 2.37 2.65
N ALA A 134 -17.30 1.99 2.74
CA ALA A 134 -16.75 0.84 2.03
C ALA A 134 -17.28 -0.54 2.49
N MET A 135 -18.09 -0.60 3.55
CA MET A 135 -18.77 -1.82 3.99
C MET A 135 -19.96 -2.18 3.09
N SER A 136 -20.59 -1.18 2.47
CA SER A 136 -21.79 -1.35 1.63
C SER A 136 -21.52 -1.11 0.16
N ARG A 137 -20.26 -0.94 -0.26
CA ARG A 137 -19.89 -0.78 -1.67
C ARG A 137 -20.00 -2.13 -2.37
N GLU A 138 -20.82 -2.18 -3.41
CA GLU A 138 -20.82 -3.25 -4.41
C GLU A 138 -19.80 -2.90 -5.49
N PHE A 139 -19.07 -3.91 -6.00
CA PHE A 139 -18.03 -3.77 -7.02
C PHE A 139 -18.53 -4.26 -8.37
#